data_AF-A0A8J5HAX6-F1
#
_entry.id   AF-A0A8J5HAX6-F1
#
_cell.length_a   1.000
_cell.length_b   1.000
_cell.length_c   1.000
_cell.angle_alpha   90.00
_cell.angle_beta   90.00
_cell.angle_gamma   90.00
#
_symmetry.space_group_name_H-M   'P 1'
#
loop_
_entity.id
_entity.type
_entity.pdbx_description
1 polymer ?
#
loop_
_entity_poly.entity_id
_entity_poly.type
_entity_poly.pdbx_seq_one_letter_code
_entity_poly.pdbx_strand_id
1 'polypeptide(L)'
;MDNGDGIAVGWLGHPVFRDKEGCEFFVRRMPTFFETFLVVLVDGDGIVRADVPFRTAESKYSVEQVGVTIEFYSGELNGVSYSDPVTVKKYTRRA
;
A
#
# COMPACT_ATOMS: atom_id res chain seq x y z
N MET A 1 -3.84 7.00 -23.06
CA MET A 1 -3.21 5.95 -22.24
C MET A 1 -1.77 6.37 -22.06
N ASP A 2 -0.88 6.21 -23.05
CA ASP A 2 0.53 6.62 -22.94
C ASP A 2 0.79 8.07 -22.48
N ASN A 3 -0.02 9.04 -22.94
CA ASN A 3 0.12 10.45 -22.52
C ASN A 3 -0.37 10.74 -21.09
N GLY A 4 -1.05 9.79 -20.43
CA GLY A 4 -1.57 9.92 -19.08
C GLY A 4 -0.66 9.26 -18.04
N ASP A 5 -0.56 7.93 -18.08
CA ASP A 5 0.20 7.10 -17.13
C ASP A 5 1.61 6.74 -17.62
N GLY A 6 1.91 6.99 -18.89
CA GLY A 6 3.21 6.72 -19.51
C GLY A 6 3.26 5.38 -20.24
N ILE A 7 4.47 5.01 -20.68
CA ILE A 7 4.74 3.74 -21.36
C ILE A 7 5.23 2.72 -20.32
N ALA A 8 4.61 1.55 -20.30
CA ALA A 8 5.03 0.47 -19.42
C ALA A 8 6.43 -0.05 -19.82
N VAL A 9 7.35 -0.06 -18.85
CA VAL A 9 8.75 -0.52 -19.04
C VAL A 9 9.03 -1.87 -18.40
N GLY A 10 8.30 -2.23 -17.35
CA GLY A 10 8.52 -3.48 -16.62
C GLY A 10 7.54 -3.66 -15.47
N TRP A 11 7.48 -4.88 -14.94
CA TRP A 11 6.69 -5.21 -13.76
C TRP A 11 7.58 -5.22 -12.52
N LEU A 12 7.25 -4.38 -11.54
CA LEU A 12 8.02 -4.23 -10.30
C LEU A 12 7.90 -5.44 -9.36
N GLY A 13 6.85 -6.26 -9.51
CA GLY A 13 6.57 -7.39 -8.65
C GLY A 13 5.22 -7.29 -7.94
N HIS A 14 4.85 -8.34 -7.23
CA HIS A 14 3.66 -8.39 -6.39
C HIS A 14 3.98 -7.87 -4.99
N PRO A 15 3.40 -6.73 -4.57
CA PRO A 15 3.60 -6.20 -3.23
C PRO A 15 2.73 -6.92 -2.22
N VAL A 16 3.33 -7.39 -1.13
CA VAL A 16 2.65 -7.95 0.04
C VAL A 16 2.89 -7.03 1.22
N PHE A 17 1.81 -6.53 1.82
CA PHE A 17 1.87 -5.66 2.99
C PHE A 17 1.70 -6.48 4.25
N ARG A 18 2.54 -6.26 5.27
CA ARG A 18 2.44 -6.96 6.55
C ARG A 18 2.64 -6.01 7.72
N ASP A 19 1.98 -6.28 8.83
CA ASP A 19 2.33 -5.65 10.11
C ASP A 19 3.55 -6.31 10.77
N LYS A 20 3.85 -5.88 12.00
CA LYS A 20 4.95 -6.42 12.81
C LYS A 20 4.72 -7.87 13.27
N GLU A 21 3.46 -8.31 13.30
CA GLU A 21 3.07 -9.67 13.70
C GLU A 21 3.07 -10.62 12.49
N GLY A 22 3.27 -10.10 11.28
CA GLY A 22 3.28 -10.84 10.03
C GLY A 22 1.89 -11.01 9.40
N CYS A 23 0.86 -10.36 9.95
CA CYS A 23 -0.48 -10.38 9.38
C CYS A 23 -0.48 -9.65 8.04
N GLU A 24 -1.00 -10.31 7.00
CA GLU A 24 -1.08 -9.74 5.66
C GLU A 24 -2.25 -8.77 5.53
N PHE A 25 -2.00 -7.63 4.88
CA PHE A 25 -3.00 -6.62 4.58
C PHE A 25 -3.16 -6.39 3.08
N PHE A 26 -4.39 -6.02 2.70
CA PHE A 26 -4.81 -5.77 1.33
C PHE A 26 -5.22 -4.32 1.16
N VAL A 27 -4.73 -3.68 0.11
CA VAL A 27 -5.12 -2.30 -0.23
C VAL A 27 -6.51 -2.30 -0.87
N ARG A 28 -7.43 -1.48 -0.34
CA ARG A 28 -8.75 -1.33 -0.95
C ARG A 28 -8.62 -0.62 -2.30
N ARG A 29 -9.00 -1.33 -3.37
CA ARG A 29 -8.98 -0.81 -4.74
C ARG A 29 -9.98 0.33 -4.95
N MET A 30 -9.55 1.31 -5.73
CA MET A 30 -10.36 2.43 -6.18
C MET A 30 -11.45 1.96 -7.14
N PRO A 31 -12.74 2.19 -6.81
CA PRO A 31 -13.84 1.91 -7.73
C PRO A 31 -13.83 2.89 -8.92
N THR A 32 -14.43 2.48 -10.04
CA THR A 32 -14.41 3.23 -11.30
C THR A 32 -15.07 4.61 -11.25
N PHE A 33 -15.97 4.86 -10.30
CA PHE A 33 -16.68 6.13 -10.18
C PHE A 33 -15.83 7.25 -9.55
N PHE A 34 -14.81 6.91 -8.77
CA PHE A 34 -14.02 7.90 -8.05
C PHE A 34 -12.94 8.50 -8.96
N GLU A 35 -12.66 9.80 -8.79
CA GLU A 35 -11.46 10.44 -9.34
C GLU A 35 -10.30 10.45 -8.33
N THR A 36 -10.63 10.42 -7.03
CA THR A 36 -9.67 10.26 -5.93
C THR A 36 -10.25 9.30 -4.89
N PHE A 37 -9.38 8.48 -4.29
CA PHE A 37 -9.79 7.49 -3.31
C PHE A 37 -8.80 7.44 -2.15
N LEU A 38 -9.31 7.18 -0.95
CA LEU A 38 -8.49 7.08 0.25
C LEU A 38 -7.68 5.78 0.25
N VAL A 39 -6.52 5.82 0.90
CA VAL A 39 -5.69 4.63 1.08
C VAL A 39 -6.07 3.95 2.39
N VAL A 40 -6.66 2.77 2.27
CA VAL A 40 -7.09 1.93 3.40
C VAL A 40 -6.57 0.52 3.18
N LEU A 41 -5.97 -0.06 4.22
CA LEU A 41 -5.51 -1.43 4.26
C LEU A 41 -6.44 -2.25 5.16
N VAL A 42 -6.87 -3.40 4.66
CA VAL A 42 -7.76 -4.34 5.36
C VAL A 42 -7.08 -5.68 5.55
N ASP A 43 -7.45 -6.44 6.57
CA ASP A 43 -7.04 -7.84 6.72
C ASP A 43 -7.89 -8.78 5.84
N GLY A 44 -7.66 -10.09 5.98
CA GLY A 44 -8.41 -11.13 5.27
C GLY A 44 -9.91 -11.18 5.60
N ASP A 45 -10.32 -10.61 6.73
CA ASP A 45 -11.73 -10.50 7.14
C ASP A 45 -12.38 -9.18 6.67
N GLY A 46 -11.61 -8.33 5.98
CA GLY A 46 -12.07 -7.02 5.51
C GLY A 46 -12.10 -5.94 6.59
N ILE A 47 -11.50 -6.18 7.76
CA ILE A 47 -11.42 -5.23 8.85
C ILE A 47 -10.27 -4.26 8.57
N VAL A 48 -10.49 -2.96 8.76
CA VAL A 48 -9.47 -1.93 8.57
C VAL A 48 -8.38 -2.07 9.64
N ARG A 49 -7.13 -2.20 9.18
CA ARG A 49 -5.95 -2.34 10.05
C ARG A 49 -4.94 -1.22 9.90
N ALA A 50 -4.86 -0.58 8.74
CA ALA A 50 -4.01 0.58 8.55
C ALA A 50 -4.60 1.57 7.52
N ASP A 51 -4.17 2.82 7.58
CA ASP A 51 -4.56 3.88 6.66
C ASP A 51 -3.44 4.90 6.42
N VAL A 52 -3.67 5.78 5.45
CA VAL A 52 -2.92 7.03 5.33
C VAL A 52 -3.85 8.17 5.74
N PRO A 53 -3.69 8.71 6.96
CA PRO A 53 -4.67 9.63 7.53
C PRO A 53 -4.65 10.97 6.80
N PHE A 54 -5.83 11.58 6.64
CA PHE A 54 -5.95 12.96 6.16
C PHE A 54 -5.55 13.97 7.23
N ARG A 55 -5.97 13.74 8.50
CA ARG A 55 -5.55 14.53 9.67
C ARG A 55 -4.69 13.67 10.58
N THR A 56 -3.50 14.17 10.92
CA THR A 56 -2.53 13.42 11.71
C THR A 56 -2.78 13.48 13.22
N ALA A 57 -3.48 14.51 13.72
CA ALA A 57 -3.63 14.78 15.14
C ALA A 57 -4.31 13.64 15.93
N GLU A 58 -5.21 12.87 15.30
CA GLU A 58 -5.98 11.80 15.95
C GLU A 58 -5.79 10.45 15.24
N SER A 59 -4.73 10.29 14.45
CA SER A 59 -4.49 9.03 13.74
C SER A 59 -4.15 7.90 14.71
N LYS A 60 -4.83 6.76 14.55
CA LYS A 60 -4.61 5.51 15.28
C LYS A 60 -4.12 4.37 14.38
N TYR A 61 -4.42 4.47 13.08
CA TYR A 61 -4.19 3.42 12.09
C TYR A 61 -3.11 3.80 11.08
N SER A 62 -2.35 4.87 11.32
CA SER A 62 -1.30 5.28 10.39
C SER A 62 -0.30 4.15 10.14
N VAL A 63 0.16 4.04 8.89
CA VAL A 63 1.24 3.14 8.47
C VAL A 63 2.43 3.15 9.44
N GLU A 64 2.82 4.32 9.97
CA GLU A 64 3.88 4.47 10.97
C GLU A 64 3.57 3.79 12.31
N GLN A 65 2.36 4.01 12.84
CA GLN A 65 1.96 3.50 14.15
C GLN A 65 1.80 1.99 14.13
N VAL A 66 1.15 1.49 13.08
CA VAL A 66 0.96 0.05 12.85
C VAL A 66 2.32 -0.60 12.51
N GLY A 67 3.21 0.13 11.86
CA GLY A 67 4.51 -0.35 11.39
C GLY A 67 4.37 -1.34 10.24
N VAL A 68 3.59 -0.93 9.24
CA VAL A 68 3.39 -1.73 8.03
C VAL A 68 4.69 -1.77 7.23
N THR A 69 5.06 -2.97 6.81
CA THR A 69 6.16 -3.25 5.89
C THR A 69 5.61 -3.74 4.56
N ILE A 70 6.43 -3.65 3.52
CA ILE A 70 6.11 -4.17 2.19
C ILE A 70 7.24 -5.09 1.74
N GLU A 71 6.88 -6.22 1.16
CA GLU A 71 7.79 -7.17 0.53
C GLU A 71 7.33 -7.47 -0.89
N PHE A 72 8.26 -7.45 -1.85
CA PHE A 72 7.95 -7.71 -3.25
C PHE A 72 8.32 -9.14 -3.65
N TYR A 73 7.38 -9.81 -4.34
CA TYR A 73 7.58 -11.14 -4.90
C TYR A 73 7.53 -11.09 -6.42
N SER A 74 8.52 -11.71 -7.07
CA SER A 74 8.74 -11.66 -8.53
C SER A 74 8.97 -10.24 -9.06
N GLY A 75 9.16 -10.10 -10.38
CA GLY A 75 9.42 -8.82 -11.01
C GLY A 75 10.78 -8.22 -10.66
N GLU A 76 10.95 -6.93 -10.95
CA GLU A 76 12.22 -6.21 -10.79
C GLU A 76 12.65 -6.08 -9.32
N LEU A 77 11.71 -5.94 -8.39
CA LEU A 77 11.99 -5.75 -6.96
C LEU A 77 11.90 -7.06 -6.16
N ASN A 78 11.99 -8.22 -6.81
CA ASN A 78 11.85 -9.52 -6.14
C ASN A 78 12.80 -9.65 -4.93
N GLY A 79 12.25 -10.01 -3.76
CA GLY A 79 12.99 -10.19 -2.51
C GLY A 79 13.38 -8.88 -1.81
N VAL A 80 12.99 -7.73 -2.35
CA VAL A 80 13.21 -6.44 -1.70
C VAL A 80 12.08 -6.16 -0.71
N SER A 81 12.45 -5.73 0.49
CA SER A 81 11.53 -5.27 1.52
C SER A 81 11.81 -3.83 1.94
N TYR A 82 10.74 -3.11 2.25
CA TYR A 82 10.82 -1.74 2.78
C TYR A 82 10.01 -1.63 4.07
N SER A 83 10.55 -0.88 5.02
CA SER A 83 9.91 -0.55 6.30
C SER A 83 9.84 0.96 6.54
N ASP A 84 10.48 1.76 5.69
CA ASP A 84 10.44 3.20 5.81
C ASP A 84 9.02 3.71 5.43
N PRO A 85 8.35 4.47 6.30
CA PRO A 85 6.94 4.82 6.10
C PRO A 85 6.67 5.59 4.81
N VAL A 86 7.65 6.37 4.34
CA VAL A 86 7.53 7.16 3.11
C VAL A 86 7.43 6.25 1.88
N THR A 87 8.32 5.26 1.75
CA THR A 87 8.30 4.31 0.64
C THR A 87 7.12 3.35 0.73
N VAL A 88 6.77 2.89 1.93
CA VAL A 88 5.58 2.06 2.14
C VAL A 88 4.34 2.80 1.64
N LYS A 89 4.11 4.03 2.10
CA LYS A 89 2.98 4.86 1.64
C LYS A 89 2.98 5.11 0.14
N LYS A 90 4.16 5.30 -0.47
CA LYS A 90 4.28 5.48 -1.93
C LYS A 90 3.76 4.26 -2.68
N TYR A 91 4.12 3.05 -2.26
CA TYR A 91 3.67 1.83 -2.91
C TYR A 91 2.21 1.51 -2.58
N THR A 92 1.75 1.74 -1.35
CA THR A 92 0.33 1.54 -1.00
C THR A 92 -0.60 2.40 -1.85
N ARG A 93 -0.21 3.64 -2.20
CA ARG A 93 -1.00 4.50 -3.10
C ARG A 93 -1.12 3.99 -4.53
N ARG A 94 -0.18 3.15 -4.98
CA ARG A 94 -0.12 2.60 -6.35
C ARG A 94 -0.62 1.16 -6.42
N ALA A 95 -0.89 0.55 -5.27
CA ALA A 95 -1.11 -0.88 -5.12
C ALA A 95 -2.57 -1.29 -5.26
#